data_AF-A0A1H3WLP3-F1
#
_entry.id   AF-A0A1H3WLP3-F1
#
_cell.length_a   1.000
_cell.length_b   1.000
_cell.length_c   1.000
_cell.angle_alpha   90.00
_cell.angle_beta   90.00
_cell.angle_gamma   90.00
#
_symmetry.space_group_name_H-M   'P 1'
#
loop_
_entity.id
_entity.type
_entity.pdbx_description
1 polymer ?
#
loop_
_entity_poly.entity_id
_entity_poly.type
_entity_poly.pdbx_seq_one_letter_code
_entity_poly.pdbx_strand_id
1 'polypeptide(L)'
;MLEKEKLETELKFLKYQFNPHFLFNSINSIFFLIHKNPDMASASLAKFSELLRHQLYECNDQQIPLRKELSYLVNFIELEKLRHHTLVKTDISLQEQYADQLGIASFILMTFVENAFKHVSVHTGKASWITIKLEQE
;
A
#
# COMPACT_ATOMS: atom_id res chain seq x y z
N MET A 1 13.37 -33.14 -0.24
CA MET A 1 11.99 -32.77 -0.63
C MET A 1 11.42 -31.74 0.32
N LEU A 2 11.36 -32.01 1.64
CA LEU A 2 10.87 -31.05 2.65
C LEU A 2 11.52 -29.66 2.60
N GLU A 3 12.84 -29.58 2.41
CA GLU A 3 13.56 -28.30 2.36
C GLU A 3 13.27 -27.51 1.07
N LYS A 4 13.09 -28.22 -0.04
CA LYS A 4 12.68 -27.63 -1.33
C LYS A 4 11.22 -27.15 -1.26
N GLU A 5 10.33 -27.92 -0.65
CA GLU A 5 8.93 -27.52 -0.42
C GLU A 5 8.84 -26.33 0.53
N LYS A 6 9.70 -26.29 1.58
CA LYS A 6 9.81 -25.15 2.48
C LYS A 6 10.28 -23.89 1.75
N LEU A 7 11.36 -24.00 0.97
CA LEU A 7 11.86 -22.91 0.12
C LEU A 7 10.82 -22.45 -0.91
N GLU A 8 10.11 -23.37 -1.58
CA GLU A 8 9.04 -23.01 -2.51
C GLU A 8 7.86 -22.35 -1.82
N THR A 9 7.56 -22.72 -0.57
CA THR A 9 6.51 -22.13 0.25
C THR A 9 6.90 -20.74 0.73
N GLU A 10 8.12 -20.56 1.23
CA GLU A 10 8.66 -19.24 1.59
C GLU A 10 8.75 -18.32 0.37
N LEU A 11 9.16 -18.84 -0.79
CA LEU A 11 9.24 -18.09 -2.03
C LEU A 11 7.84 -17.76 -2.59
N LYS A 12 6.86 -18.65 -2.45
CA LYS A 12 5.44 -18.34 -2.70
C LYS A 12 4.93 -17.28 -1.73
N PHE A 13 5.26 -17.39 -0.45
CA PHE A 13 4.85 -16.44 0.59
C PHE A 13 5.41 -15.05 0.32
N LEU A 14 6.71 -14.94 -0.01
CA LEU A 14 7.33 -13.70 -0.50
C LEU A 14 6.64 -13.18 -1.77
N LYS A 15 6.28 -14.06 -2.72
CA LYS A 15 5.54 -13.68 -3.93
C LYS A 15 4.13 -13.16 -3.63
N TYR A 16 3.45 -13.71 -2.62
CA TYR A 16 2.11 -13.26 -2.20
C TYR A 16 2.13 -11.91 -1.50
N GLN A 17 3.25 -11.50 -0.90
CA GLN A 17 3.40 -10.14 -0.39
C GLN A 17 3.35 -9.11 -1.54
N PHE A 18 3.67 -9.50 -2.78
CA PHE A 18 3.45 -8.65 -3.95
C PHE A 18 2.03 -8.85 -4.47
N ASN A 19 1.22 -7.79 -4.46
CA ASN A 19 -0.03 -7.77 -5.23
C ASN A 19 0.31 -7.49 -6.70
N PRO A 20 0.37 -8.52 -7.59
CA PRO A 20 0.90 -8.35 -8.94
C PRO A 20 0.00 -7.43 -9.79
N HIS A 21 -1.29 -7.42 -9.45
CA HIS A 21 -2.28 -6.55 -10.06
C HIS A 21 -2.05 -5.09 -9.68
N PHE A 22 -1.74 -4.81 -8.42
CA PHE A 22 -1.37 -3.45 -7.99
C PHE A 22 -0.12 -2.95 -8.71
N LEU A 23 0.92 -3.78 -8.84
CA LEU A 23 2.15 -3.41 -9.56
C LEU A 23 1.85 -3.05 -11.02
N PHE A 24 1.14 -3.93 -11.73
CA PHE A 24 0.79 -3.71 -13.13
C PHE A 24 -0.05 -2.44 -13.33
N ASN A 25 -1.06 -2.23 -12.49
CA ASN A 25 -1.93 -1.06 -12.58
C ASN A 25 -1.20 0.24 -12.23
N SER A 26 -0.28 0.20 -11.27
CA SER A 26 0.52 1.36 -10.89
C SER A 26 1.45 1.77 -12.03
N ILE A 27 2.14 0.80 -12.65
CA ILE A 27 3.00 1.04 -13.82
C ILE A 27 2.19 1.60 -14.99
N ASN A 28 1.02 1.04 -15.31
CA ASN A 28 0.17 1.53 -16.39
C ASN A 28 -0.34 2.95 -16.13
N SER A 29 -0.70 3.26 -14.88
CA SER A 29 -1.15 4.61 -14.50
C SER A 29 -0.03 5.62 -14.65
N ILE A 30 1.19 5.26 -14.22
CA ILE A 30 2.40 6.08 -14.42
C ILE A 30 2.68 6.26 -15.92
N PHE A 31 2.62 5.19 -16.71
CA PHE A 31 2.85 5.24 -18.15
C PHE A 31 1.87 6.19 -18.87
N PHE A 32 0.60 6.17 -18.49
CA PHE A 32 -0.39 7.12 -19.00
C PHE A 32 -0.06 8.57 -18.61
N LEU A 33 0.43 8.78 -17.38
CA LEU A 33 0.85 10.10 -16.91
C LEU A 33 2.08 10.63 -17.65
N ILE A 34 3.01 9.80 -18.13
CA ILE A 34 4.23 10.27 -18.83
C ILE A 34 3.89 11.22 -19.97
N HIS A 35 2.82 10.95 -20.73
CA HIS A 35 2.42 11.78 -21.87
C HIS A 35 1.47 12.93 -21.46
N LYS A 36 0.69 12.76 -20.39
CA LYS A 36 -0.36 13.71 -19.98
C LYS A 36 0.14 14.76 -18.98
N ASN A 37 0.99 14.36 -18.05
CA ASN A 37 1.59 15.19 -17.01
C ASN A 37 2.91 14.55 -16.53
N PRO A 38 4.04 14.87 -17.20
CA PRO A 38 5.35 14.28 -16.91
C PRO A 38 5.83 14.49 -15.46
N ASP A 39 5.55 15.65 -14.88
CA ASP A 39 5.94 15.96 -13.49
C ASP A 39 5.21 15.06 -12.50
N MET A 40 3.90 14.88 -12.70
CA MET A 40 3.10 13.95 -11.90
C MET A 40 3.53 12.49 -12.12
N ALA A 41 3.92 12.12 -13.34
CA ALA A 41 4.44 10.79 -13.63
C ALA A 41 5.74 10.52 -12.86
N SER A 42 6.66 11.47 -12.87
CA SER A 42 7.94 11.38 -12.15
C SER A 42 7.72 11.27 -10.64
N ALA A 43 6.85 12.12 -10.07
CA ALA A 43 6.50 12.05 -8.65
C ALA A 43 5.83 10.72 -8.27
N SER A 44 4.93 10.21 -9.12
CA SER A 44 4.27 8.92 -8.92
C SER A 44 5.26 7.76 -8.98
N LEU A 45 6.23 7.80 -9.90
CA LEU A 45 7.27 6.79 -10.03
C LEU A 45 8.23 6.79 -8.83
N ALA A 46 8.57 7.96 -8.30
CA ALA A 46 9.37 8.09 -7.09
C ALA A 46 8.65 7.45 -5.89
N LYS A 47 7.38 7.81 -5.66
CA LYS A 47 6.55 7.21 -4.59
C LYS A 47 6.38 5.70 -4.76
N PHE A 48 6.19 5.22 -5.98
CA PHE A 48 6.10 3.79 -6.27
C PHE A 48 7.40 3.06 -5.94
N SER A 49 8.55 3.65 -6.28
CA SER A 49 9.87 3.07 -5.99
C SER A 49 10.16 3.04 -4.48
N GLU A 50 9.72 4.06 -3.73
CA GLU A 50 9.81 4.10 -2.27
C GLU A 50 8.93 3.02 -1.62
N LEU A 51 7.68 2.89 -2.07
CA LEU A 51 6.76 1.85 -1.60
C LEU A 51 7.37 0.44 -1.79
N LEU A 52 7.92 0.17 -2.97
CA LEU A 52 8.59 -1.10 -3.27
C LEU A 52 9.80 -1.34 -2.36
N ARG A 53 10.59 -0.30 -2.09
CA ARG A 53 11.74 -0.39 -1.19
C ARG A 53 11.32 -0.72 0.24
N HIS A 54 10.30 -0.02 0.78
CA HIS A 54 9.77 -0.32 2.13
C HIS A 54 9.24 -1.76 2.21
N GLN A 55 8.54 -2.22 1.17
CA GLN A 55 8.03 -3.58 1.10
C GLN A 55 9.15 -4.63 1.12
N LEU A 56 10.22 -4.40 0.34
CA LEU A 56 11.33 -5.34 0.20
C LEU A 56 12.24 -5.44 1.42
N TYR A 57 12.50 -4.31 2.08
CA TYR A 57 13.57 -4.22 3.08
C TYR A 57 13.07 -3.91 4.48
N GLU A 58 11.92 -3.28 4.64
CA GLU A 58 11.50 -2.72 5.93
C GLU A 58 10.32 -3.45 6.56
N CYS A 59 9.53 -4.17 5.76
CA CYS A 59 8.32 -4.88 6.18
C CYS A 59 8.38 -6.41 5.98
N ASN A 60 9.56 -6.99 5.77
CA ASN A 60 9.71 -8.42 5.45
C ASN A 60 9.82 -9.34 6.69
N ASP A 61 9.84 -8.77 7.89
CA ASP A 61 9.83 -9.53 9.15
C ASP A 61 8.40 -9.94 9.54
N GLN A 62 8.24 -10.97 10.37
CA GLN A 62 6.91 -11.38 10.84
C GLN A 62 6.24 -10.33 11.74
N GLN A 63 7.04 -9.54 12.46
CA GLN A 63 6.61 -8.40 13.24
C GLN A 63 7.51 -7.20 12.97
N ILE A 64 6.91 -6.03 12.83
CA ILE A 64 7.60 -4.75 12.64
C ILE A 64 7.06 -3.70 13.60
N PRO A 65 7.81 -2.62 13.89
CA PRO A 65 7.28 -1.46 14.59
C PRO A 65 6.05 -0.92 13.87
N LEU A 66 5.00 -0.56 14.63
CA LEU A 66 3.78 0.01 14.08
C LEU A 66 4.07 1.24 13.21
N ARG A 67 5.08 2.06 13.56
CA ARG A 67 5.51 3.20 12.73
C ARG A 67 5.84 2.78 11.29
N LYS A 68 6.50 1.65 11.09
CA LYS A 68 6.87 1.18 9.74
C LYS A 68 5.63 0.77 8.93
N GLU A 69 4.72 0.03 9.55
CA GLU A 69 3.44 -0.35 8.94
C GLU A 69 2.63 0.91 8.55
N LEU A 70 2.53 1.90 9.45
CA LEU A 70 1.80 3.14 9.17
C LEU A 70 2.46 3.97 8.06
N SER A 71 3.79 4.05 8.05
CA SER A 71 4.53 4.75 6.98
C SER A 71 4.29 4.09 5.61
N TYR A 72 4.29 2.75 5.58
CA TYR A 72 3.95 1.99 4.40
C TYR A 72 2.50 2.25 3.93
N LEU A 73 1.53 2.24 4.84
CA LEU A 73 0.12 2.53 4.54
C LEU A 73 -0.07 3.94 3.96
N VAL A 74 0.57 4.96 4.53
CA VAL A 74 0.47 6.34 4.04
C VAL A 74 0.99 6.42 2.60
N ASN A 75 2.16 5.83 2.34
CA ASN A 75 2.73 5.80 1.00
C ASN A 75 1.83 5.05 0.00
N PHE A 76 1.22 3.94 0.42
CA PHE A 76 0.27 3.19 -0.41
C PHE A 76 -0.97 4.02 -0.76
N ILE A 77 -1.59 4.64 0.25
CA ILE A 77 -2.81 5.44 0.08
C ILE A 77 -2.54 6.64 -0.84
N GLU A 78 -1.40 7.29 -0.69
CA GLU A 78 -0.99 8.38 -1.57
C GLU A 78 -0.86 7.93 -3.04
N LEU A 79 -0.33 6.74 -3.29
CA LEU A 79 -0.26 6.18 -4.64
C LEU A 79 -1.66 5.85 -5.20
N GLU A 80 -2.53 5.26 -4.37
CA GLU A 80 -3.92 4.97 -4.73
C GLU A 80 -4.71 6.25 -5.06
N LYS A 81 -4.52 7.33 -4.29
CA LYS A 81 -5.16 8.63 -4.54
C LYS A 81 -4.78 9.22 -5.89
N LEU A 82 -3.51 9.09 -6.29
CA LEU A 82 -3.04 9.52 -7.61
C LEU A 82 -3.73 8.74 -8.74
N ARG A 83 -4.01 7.46 -8.52
CA ARG A 83 -4.67 6.58 -9.49
C ARG A 83 -6.17 6.86 -9.65
N HIS A 84 -6.89 7.12 -8.55
CA HIS A 84 -8.36 7.26 -8.57
C HIS A 84 -8.89 8.67 -8.86
N HIS A 85 -8.04 9.58 -9.37
CA HIS A 85 -8.40 10.89 -9.92
C HIS A 85 -9.62 11.58 -9.27
N THR A 86 -9.47 12.08 -8.04
CA THR A 86 -10.40 12.98 -7.32
C THR A 86 -11.79 12.44 -6.94
N LEU A 87 -12.19 11.25 -7.38
CA LEU A 87 -13.53 10.70 -7.09
C LEU A 87 -13.67 10.08 -5.69
N VAL A 88 -12.53 9.81 -5.04
CA VAL A 88 -12.47 9.19 -3.71
C VAL A 88 -11.94 10.18 -2.69
N LYS A 89 -12.80 10.60 -1.75
CA LYS A 89 -12.37 11.38 -0.59
C LYS A 89 -11.69 10.47 0.43
N THR A 90 -10.48 10.79 0.83
CA THR A 90 -9.73 10.02 1.83
C THR A 90 -9.52 10.90 3.07
N ASP A 91 -9.93 10.39 4.23
CA ASP A 91 -9.72 11.02 5.53
C ASP A 91 -8.92 10.06 6.41
N ILE A 92 -7.72 10.48 6.82
CA ILE A 92 -6.74 9.61 7.48
C ILE A 92 -6.29 10.31 8.74
N SER A 93 -6.57 9.71 9.89
CA SER A 93 -6.17 10.21 11.21
C SER A 93 -5.47 9.09 11.96
N LEU A 94 -4.13 9.19 12.07
CA LEU A 94 -3.30 8.20 12.72
C LEU A 94 -2.66 8.79 13.99
N GLN A 95 -3.04 8.30 15.17
CA GLN A 95 -2.33 8.66 16.39
C GLN A 95 -1.05 7.81 16.53
N GLU A 96 0.10 8.44 16.31
CA GLU A 96 1.40 7.76 16.26
C GLU A 96 2.23 7.85 17.54
N GLN A 97 1.67 8.38 18.63
CA GLN A 97 2.40 8.72 19.86
C GLN A 97 3.25 7.57 20.46
N TYR A 98 2.84 6.31 20.28
CA TYR A 98 3.59 5.13 20.71
C TYR A 98 3.89 4.15 19.57
N ALA A 99 3.84 4.60 18.32
CA ALA A 99 4.01 3.73 17.15
C ALA A 99 5.40 3.05 17.08
N ASP A 100 6.40 3.61 17.75
CA ASP A 100 7.74 3.00 17.86
C ASP A 100 7.83 1.92 18.95
N GLN A 101 6.90 1.91 19.91
CA GLN A 101 6.90 1.03 21.08
C GLN A 101 6.02 -0.21 20.88
N LEU A 102 5.16 -0.19 19.86
CA LEU A 102 4.23 -1.25 19.53
C LEU A 102 4.74 -2.06 18.34
N GLY A 103 4.71 -3.39 18.46
CA GLY A 103 4.93 -4.32 17.36
C GLY A 103 3.61 -4.73 16.72
N ILE A 104 3.59 -4.87 15.40
CA ILE A 104 2.44 -5.35 14.63
C ILE A 104 2.88 -6.39 13.61
N ALA A 105 1.99 -7.32 13.27
CA ALA A 105 2.24 -8.24 12.16
C ALA A 105 2.29 -7.46 10.85
N SER A 106 3.36 -7.66 10.08
CA SER A 106 3.58 -6.93 8.82
C SER A 106 2.45 -7.13 7.83
N PHE A 107 2.07 -6.05 7.16
CA PHE A 107 1.00 -5.99 6.15
C PHE A 107 -0.41 -6.35 6.63
N ILE A 108 -0.64 -6.50 7.94
CA ILE A 108 -1.98 -6.83 8.44
C ILE A 108 -2.98 -5.70 8.16
N LEU A 109 -2.55 -4.45 8.29
CA LEU A 109 -3.40 -3.29 8.07
C LEU A 109 -3.63 -3.05 6.58
N MET A 110 -2.63 -3.39 5.76
CA MET A 110 -2.67 -3.26 4.32
C MET A 110 -3.88 -3.98 3.70
N THR A 111 -4.22 -5.17 4.19
CA THR A 111 -5.37 -5.95 3.71
C THR A 111 -6.70 -5.17 3.81
N PHE A 112 -6.89 -4.38 4.86
CA PHE A 112 -8.10 -3.56 5.03
C PHE A 112 -8.13 -2.38 4.09
N VAL A 113 -6.97 -1.72 3.91
CA VAL A 113 -6.84 -0.55 3.02
C VAL A 113 -7.03 -0.96 1.57
N GLU A 114 -6.44 -2.06 1.12
CA GLU A 114 -6.68 -2.61 -0.22
C GLU A 114 -8.15 -2.89 -0.48
N ASN A 115 -8.83 -3.53 0.48
CA ASN A 115 -10.25 -3.81 0.37
C ASN A 115 -11.08 -2.52 0.25
N ALA A 116 -10.78 -1.49 1.05
CA ALA A 116 -11.47 -0.22 0.97
C ALA A 116 -11.37 0.41 -0.44
N PHE A 117 -10.17 0.47 -1.02
CA PHE A 117 -9.98 1.00 -2.37
C PHE A 117 -10.65 0.15 -3.44
N LYS A 118 -10.59 -1.19 -3.30
CA LYS A 118 -11.27 -2.11 -4.22
C LYS A 118 -12.77 -1.85 -4.25
N HIS A 119 -13.44 -1.78 -3.10
CA HIS A 119 -14.89 -1.61 -3.03
C HIS A 119 -15.36 -0.24 -3.53
N VAL A 120 -14.57 0.80 -3.29
CA VAL A 120 -14.85 2.14 -3.79
C VAL A 120 -14.71 2.22 -5.31
N SER A 121 -13.69 1.58 -5.89
CA SER A 121 -13.44 1.63 -7.33
C SER A 121 -14.54 0.98 -8.20
N VAL A 122 -15.39 0.13 -7.61
CA VAL A 122 -16.49 -0.56 -8.29
C VAL A 122 -17.70 0.38 -8.54
N HIS A 123 -17.83 1.47 -7.78
CA HIS A 123 -19.00 2.35 -7.83
C HIS A 123 -18.71 3.61 -8.64
N THR A 124 -18.63 3.48 -9.97
CA THR A 124 -18.47 4.62 -10.87
C THR A 124 -19.71 5.52 -10.85
N GLY A 125 -19.53 6.81 -10.56
CA GLY A 125 -20.59 7.83 -10.63
C GLY A 125 -21.22 8.28 -9.30
N LYS A 126 -20.78 7.75 -8.14
CA LYS A 126 -21.16 8.27 -6.81
C LYS A 126 -19.93 8.74 -6.05
N ALA A 127 -20.08 9.83 -5.29
CA ALA A 127 -19.04 10.29 -4.37
C ALA A 127 -18.75 9.17 -3.37
N SER A 128 -17.50 8.72 -3.34
CA SER A 128 -17.05 7.66 -2.45
C SER A 128 -16.05 8.22 -1.44
N TRP A 129 -16.01 7.64 -0.25
CA TRP A 129 -15.10 8.05 0.81
C TRP A 129 -14.46 6.84 1.48
N ILE A 130 -13.24 7.04 1.96
CA ILE A 130 -12.49 6.10 2.79
C ILE A 130 -12.04 6.88 4.02
N THR A 131 -12.38 6.37 5.20
CA THR A 131 -11.94 6.94 6.48
C THR A 131 -11.13 5.91 7.23
N ILE A 132 -9.90 6.27 7.61
CA ILE A 132 -9.00 5.42 8.37
C ILE A 132 -8.64 6.16 9.66
N LYS A 133 -8.96 5.54 10.80
CA LYS A 133 -8.67 6.09 12.12
C LYS A 133 -7.89 5.08 12.96
N LEU A 134 -6.79 5.54 13.53
CA LEU A 134 -6.07 4.85 14.58
C LEU A 134 -6.15 5.73 15.83
N GLU A 135 -6.84 5.22 16.84
CA GLU A 135 -7.09 5.87 18.12
C GLU A 135 -6.62 4.94 19.24
N GLN A 136 -6.09 5.52 20.31
CA GLN A 136 -5.75 4.78 21.52
C GLN A 136 -6.79 5.08 22.60
N GLU A 137 -7.30 4.02 23.24
CA GLU A 137 -8.12 4.12 24.47
C GLU A 137 -7.27 4.36 25.72
#